data_AF-A0A9X1QD67-F1
#
_entry.id   AF-A0A9X1QD67-F1
#
_cell.length_a   1.000
_cell.length_b   1.000
_cell.length_c   1.000
_cell.angle_alpha   90.00
_cell.angle_beta   90.00
_cell.angle_gamma   90.00
#
_symmetry.space_group_name_H-M   'P 1'
#
loop_
_entity.id
_entity.type
_entity.pdbx_description
1 polymer ?
#
loop_
_entity_poly.entity_id
_entity_poly.type
_entity_poly.pdbx_seq_one_letter_code
_entity_poly.pdbx_strand_id
1 'polypeptide(L)'
;MVTLNYMKDDWVKEKNGTRIMQVDEYQIVDIVTYVNGNSTPVTKRSYNGKVWCTWVNENKAVVTQPFLESDLEPAVPQQVAHY
;
A
#
# COMPACT_ATOMS: atom_id res chain seq x y z
N MET A 1 12.43 13.29 -2.99
CA MET A 1 12.40 11.89 -3.46
C MET A 1 11.61 11.12 -2.41
N VAL A 2 10.52 10.43 -2.78
CA VAL A 2 9.80 9.59 -1.83
C VAL A 2 10.49 8.24 -1.80
N THR A 3 10.95 7.82 -0.63
CA THR A 3 11.49 6.47 -0.44
C THR A 3 10.31 5.52 -0.32
N LEU A 4 10.23 4.56 -1.23
CA LEU A 4 9.20 3.52 -1.21
C LEU A 4 9.75 2.34 -0.41
N ASN A 5 9.05 1.91 0.64
CA ASN A 5 9.57 0.88 1.54
C ASN A 5 9.31 -0.55 1.07
N TYR A 6 8.33 -0.76 0.20
CA TYR A 6 7.94 -2.05 -0.34
C TYR A 6 7.76 -1.96 -1.84
N MET A 7 7.99 -3.05 -2.56
CA MET A 7 7.77 -3.18 -4.01
C MET A 7 6.64 -4.15 -4.31
N LYS A 8 6.16 -4.14 -5.55
CA LYS A 8 5.21 -5.16 -6.03
C LYS A 8 5.78 -6.57 -5.78
N ASP A 9 4.88 -7.47 -5.40
CA ASP A 9 5.13 -8.88 -5.06
C ASP A 9 5.86 -9.11 -3.71
N ASP A 10 6.22 -8.05 -2.98
CA ASP A 10 6.74 -8.18 -1.62
C ASP A 10 5.68 -8.79 -0.69
N TRP A 11 6.11 -9.74 0.13
CA TRP A 11 5.30 -10.32 1.18
C TRP A 11 5.41 -9.47 2.45
N VAL A 12 4.26 -9.02 2.94
CA VAL A 12 4.14 -8.13 4.10
C VAL A 12 3.09 -8.65 5.07
N LYS A 13 3.13 -8.16 6.29
CA LYS A 13 2.04 -8.29 7.25
C LYS A 13 1.87 -6.98 8.00
N GLU A 14 0.70 -6.77 8.58
CA GLU A 14 0.53 -5.67 9.53
C GLU A 14 1.45 -5.88 10.75
N LYS A 15 1.97 -4.78 11.30
CA LYS A 15 2.68 -4.80 12.57
C LYS A 15 1.75 -5.34 13.65
N ASN A 16 2.23 -6.35 14.38
CA ASN A 16 1.44 -7.13 15.36
C ASN A 16 0.31 -7.98 14.75
N GLY A 17 0.18 -8.01 13.42
CA GLY A 17 -0.72 -8.87 12.69
C GLY A 17 -0.09 -10.23 12.36
N THR A 18 -0.96 -11.21 12.12
CA THR A 18 -0.60 -12.57 11.67
C THR A 18 -0.91 -12.79 10.20
N ARG A 19 -1.70 -11.89 9.59
CA ARG A 19 -2.12 -12.01 8.19
C ARG A 19 -0.99 -11.62 7.26
N ILE A 20 -0.57 -12.58 6.44
CA ILE A 20 0.36 -12.35 5.33
C ILE A 20 -0.44 -11.81 4.15
N MET A 21 0.13 -10.83 3.47
CA MET A 21 -0.44 -10.18 2.30
C MET A 21 0.68 -9.94 1.30
N GLN A 22 0.33 -9.82 0.03
CA GLN A 22 1.26 -9.48 -1.04
C GLN A 22 1.00 -8.05 -1.51
N VAL A 23 2.05 -7.26 -1.68
CA VAL A 23 1.97 -5.91 -2.23
C VAL A 23 1.66 -5.97 -3.72
N ASP A 24 0.62 -5.27 -4.15
CA ASP A 24 0.26 -5.17 -5.58
C ASP A 24 0.80 -3.88 -6.21
N GLU A 25 0.40 -2.72 -5.67
CA GLU A 25 0.85 -1.42 -6.18
C GLU A 25 0.75 -0.29 -5.15
N TYR A 26 1.41 0.83 -5.44
CA TYR A 26 1.29 2.06 -4.65
C TYR A 26 -0.04 2.76 -4.92
N GLN A 27 -0.67 3.28 -3.87
CA GLN A 27 -1.85 4.10 -4.02
C GLN A 27 -1.46 5.52 -4.47
N ILE A 28 -1.75 5.81 -5.73
CA ILE A 28 -1.61 7.14 -6.32
C ILE A 28 -2.93 7.90 -6.20
N VAL A 29 -2.88 9.10 -5.66
CA VAL A 29 -4.03 10.00 -5.52
C VAL A 29 -3.79 11.32 -6.25
N ASP A 30 -4.87 11.98 -6.63
CA ASP A 30 -4.84 13.33 -7.18
C ASP A 30 -4.85 14.37 -6.05
N ILE A 31 -3.79 15.16 -5.94
CA ILE A 31 -3.70 16.29 -5.02
C ILE A 31 -4.05 17.55 -5.79
N VAL A 32 -5.04 18.29 -5.30
CA VAL A 32 -5.48 19.57 -5.86
C VAL A 32 -4.84 20.70 -5.07
N THR A 33 -3.99 21.48 -5.73
CA THR A 33 -3.33 22.63 -5.12
C THR A 33 -3.86 23.92 -5.73
N TYR A 34 -4.33 24.83 -4.86
CA TYR A 34 -4.69 26.20 -5.23
C TYR A 34 -3.46 27.08 -5.02
N VAL A 35 -2.85 27.56 -6.09
CA VAL A 35 -1.77 28.53 -6.01
C VAL A 35 -2.41 29.91 -5.87
N ASN A 36 -2.10 30.64 -4.79
CA ASN A 36 -2.68 31.96 -4.51
C ASN A 36 -2.58 32.88 -5.74
N GLY A 37 -3.73 33.33 -6.25
CA GLY A 37 -3.85 34.21 -7.41
C GLY A 37 -4.28 33.53 -8.72
N ASN A 38 -4.28 32.18 -8.79
CA ASN A 38 -4.83 31.44 -9.93
C ASN A 38 -6.21 30.88 -9.61
N SER A 39 -7.20 31.17 -10.46
CA SER A 39 -8.57 30.62 -10.37
C SER A 39 -8.66 29.17 -10.84
N THR A 40 -7.62 28.64 -11.49
CA THR A 40 -7.58 27.27 -12.00
C THR A 40 -6.74 26.39 -11.07
N PRO A 41 -7.33 25.36 -10.43
CA PRO A 41 -6.57 24.44 -9.60
C PRO A 41 -5.57 23.63 -10.43
N VAL A 42 -4.41 23.34 -9.86
CA VAL A 42 -3.45 22.40 -10.43
C VAL A 42 -3.65 21.05 -9.78
N THR A 43 -3.99 20.03 -10.57
CA THR A 43 -4.09 18.65 -10.13
C THR A 43 -2.78 17.92 -10.40
N LYS A 44 -2.20 17.30 -9.38
CA LYS A 44 -0.99 16.48 -9.51
C LYS A 44 -1.20 15.11 -8.89
N ARG A 45 -0.84 14.06 -9.63
CA ARG A 45 -0.75 12.70 -9.11
C ARG A 45 0.42 12.59 -8.13
N SER A 46 0.13 12.08 -6.94
CA SER A 46 1.13 11.84 -5.90
C SER A 46 0.87 10.55 -5.18
N TYR A 47 1.96 9.90 -4.77
CA TYR A 47 1.89 8.83 -3.80
C TYR A 47 1.47 9.37 -2.43
N ASN A 48 0.58 8.66 -1.72
CA ASN A 48 0.06 9.08 -0.42
C ASN A 48 0.61 8.27 0.77
N GLY A 49 1.61 7.39 0.55
CA GLY A 49 2.18 6.56 1.62
C GLY A 49 1.43 5.25 1.88
N LYS A 50 0.44 4.88 1.04
CA LYS A 50 -0.30 3.63 1.15
C LYS A 50 -0.02 2.67 0.00
N VAL A 51 0.18 1.39 0.30
CA VAL A 51 0.26 0.32 -0.70
C VAL A 51 -1.01 -0.52 -0.70
N TRP A 52 -1.44 -0.98 -1.86
CA TRP A 52 -2.47 -1.99 -1.99
C TRP A 52 -1.87 -3.35 -1.68
N CYS A 53 -2.47 -4.06 -0.74
CA CYS A 53 -2.08 -5.42 -0.39
C CYS A 53 -3.24 -6.37 -0.65
N THR A 54 -2.90 -7.54 -1.17
CA THR A 54 -3.85 -8.60 -1.53
C THR A 54 -3.60 -9.85 -0.70
N TRP A 55 -4.66 -10.52 -0.25
CA TRP A 55 -4.58 -11.79 0.46
C TRP A 55 -5.84 -12.63 0.23
N VAL A 56 -5.79 -13.90 0.64
CA VAL A 56 -6.96 -14.78 0.63
C VAL A 56 -7.56 -14.82 2.04
N ASN A 57 -8.82 -14.44 2.18
CA ASN A 57 -9.50 -14.45 3.48
C ASN A 57 -10.06 -15.84 3.84
N GLU A 58 -10.65 -15.96 5.03
CA GLU A 58 -11.24 -17.20 5.56
C GLU A 58 -12.34 -17.80 4.64
N ASN A 59 -13.00 -16.95 3.85
CA ASN A 59 -14.03 -17.37 2.89
C ASN A 59 -13.45 -17.78 1.53
N LYS A 60 -12.11 -17.95 1.42
CA LYS A 60 -11.39 -18.22 0.17
C LYS A 60 -11.60 -17.13 -0.90
N ALA A 61 -11.95 -15.92 -0.49
CA ALA A 61 -12.07 -14.79 -1.39
C ALA A 61 -10.77 -14.00 -1.41
N VAL A 62 -10.36 -13.56 -2.60
CA VAL A 62 -9.27 -12.60 -2.77
C VAL A 62 -9.76 -11.23 -2.31
N VAL A 63 -9.04 -10.63 -1.36
CA VAL A 63 -9.33 -9.30 -0.83
C VAL A 63 -8.14 -8.39 -1.12
N THR A 64 -8.41 -7.19 -1.60
CA THR A 64 -7.42 -6.15 -1.86
C THR A 64 -7.80 -4.89 -1.10
N GLN A 65 -6.91 -4.39 -0.23
CA GLN A 65 -7.14 -3.20 0.58
C GLN A 65 -5.86 -2.34 0.71
N PRO A 66 -5.99 -1.02 0.94
CA PRO A 66 -4.85 -0.14 1.04
C PRO A 66 -4.37 -0.02 2.49
N PHE A 67 -3.07 -0.16 2.71
CA PHE A 67 -2.43 -0.05 4.03
C PHE A 67 -1.35 1.02 4.00
N LEU A 68 -1.16 1.73 5.12
CA LEU A 68 -0.01 2.62 5.27
C LEU A 68 1.27 1.79 5.33
N GLU A 69 2.32 2.19 4.60
CA GLU A 69 3.61 1.49 4.67
C GLU A 69 4.19 1.47 6.09
N SER A 70 3.91 2.51 6.89
CA SER A 70 4.34 2.59 8.29
C SER A 70 3.74 1.52 9.18
N ASP A 71 2.62 0.92 8.77
CA ASP A 71 1.87 -0.05 9.57
C ASP A 71 2.18 -1.49 9.14
N LEU A 72 2.99 -1.65 8.08
CA LEU A 72 3.42 -2.93 7.56
C LEU A 72 4.84 -3.27 8.03
N GLU A 73 5.15 -4.55 8.02
CA GLU A 73 6.49 -5.10 8.15
C GLU A 73 6.72 -6.26 7.17
N PRO A 74 7.97 -6.54 6.76
CA PRO A 74 8.28 -7.68 5.89
C PRO A 74 7.84 -9.00 6.53
N ALA A 75 7.17 -9.87 5.76
CA ALA A 75 6.90 -11.23 6.19
C ALA A 75 8.19 -12.06 6.16
N VAL A 76 8.46 -12.81 7.22
CA VAL A 76 9.65 -13.68 7.25
C VAL A 76 9.43 -14.92 6.36
N PRO A 77 10.48 -15.47 5.71
CA PRO A 77 10.34 -16.57 4.76
C PRO A 77 9.61 -17.81 5.30
N GLN A 78 9.75 -18.08 6.60
CA GLN A 78 9.06 -19.18 7.30
C GLN A 78 7.55 -19.02 7.32
N GLN A 79 7.06 -17.78 7.28
CA GLN A 79 5.62 -17.48 7.25
C GLN A 79 5.07 -17.63 5.82
N VAL A 80 5.84 -17.25 4.80
CA VAL A 80 5.45 -17.33 3.38
C VAL A 80 5.35 -18.77 2.89
N ALA A 81 6.18 -19.68 3.40
CA ALA A 81 6.17 -21.09 2.98
C ALA A 81 4.85 -21.85 3.29
N HIS A 82 3.96 -21.25 4.09
CA HIS A 82 2.67 -21.82 4.47
C HIS A 82 1.46 -21.12 3.82
N TYR A 83 1.70 -20.19 2.90
CA TYR A 83 0.67 -19.40 2.22
C TYR A 83 0.42 -19.88 0.78
#